data_AF-A0A072N8K1-F1
#
_entry.id   AF-A0A072N8K1-F1
#
_cell.length_a   1.000
_cell.length_b   1.000
_cell.length_c   1.000
_cell.angle_alpha   90.00
_cell.angle_beta   90.00
_cell.angle_gamma   90.00
#
_symmetry.space_group_name_H-M   'P 1'
#
loop_
_entity.id
_entity.type
_entity.pdbx_description
1 polymer ?
#
loop_
_entity_poly.entity_id
_entity_poly.type
_entity_poly.pdbx_seq_one_letter_code
_entity_poly.pdbx_strand_id
1 'polypeptide(L)'
;MTETRLAASASTPAGRAAPRPTWRDYLALTKPKVISLLLWTTLTAMVMAAEGWPGTWLLVVVSLAGYASAGSAGVFNMIIDRDIDLRMKRTSGRPTSSGLIGTREAAIFGTALQVLSFLALWVWATPLAAWMSLAGFFTYVVVYTLWLKRATWHNIVLGGAAGCFPPLVGWAAVTGELPLFAWFLFAIVFFWTPVHFWALALMIKDEYREVGIPMLPVVHGDRLTVAQIWLYAIYTVVLSVMPVFFQAVGGLYFVAALGLGAWLLVLSWRLRKHVMAGRRIERAVTLPLYLYSMLYLALLFLAGAVDRVLLT
;
A
#
# COMPACT_ATOMS: atom_id res chain seq x y z
N MET A 1 -63.65 -28.76 37.57
CA MET A 1 -62.47 -28.46 38.41
C MET A 1 -61.43 -27.82 37.50
N THR A 2 -60.95 -26.66 37.95
CA THR A 2 -60.14 -25.68 37.23
C THR A 2 -58.68 -26.13 37.16
N GLU A 3 -58.09 -26.24 35.96
CA GLU A 3 -56.63 -26.32 35.82
C GLU A 3 -56.11 -25.13 35.02
N THR A 4 -55.56 -24.19 35.78
CA THR A 4 -54.82 -23.01 35.35
C THR A 4 -53.54 -23.44 34.64
N ARG A 5 -53.47 -23.29 33.31
CA ARG A 5 -52.20 -23.37 32.58
C ARG A 5 -51.39 -22.11 32.84
N LEU A 6 -50.41 -22.21 33.75
CA LEU A 6 -49.34 -21.24 33.93
C LEU A 6 -48.53 -21.13 32.62
N ALA A 7 -48.67 -20.01 31.92
CA ALA A 7 -47.76 -19.62 30.87
C ALA A 7 -46.41 -19.26 31.49
N ALA A 8 -45.42 -20.13 31.32
CA ALA A 8 -44.04 -19.84 31.67
C ALA A 8 -43.54 -18.71 30.76
N SER A 9 -43.43 -17.50 31.32
CA SER A 9 -42.71 -16.37 30.73
C SER A 9 -41.25 -16.77 30.55
N ALA A 10 -40.84 -17.11 29.33
CA ALA A 10 -39.44 -17.26 28.97
C ALA A 10 -38.75 -15.90 29.13
N SER A 11 -37.93 -15.76 30.17
CA SER A 11 -37.08 -14.60 30.37
C SER A 11 -36.08 -14.49 29.21
N THR A 12 -36.20 -13.43 28.42
CA THR A 12 -35.19 -13.04 27.44
C THR A 12 -33.86 -12.83 28.19
N PRO A 13 -32.74 -13.44 27.78
CA PRO A 13 -31.48 -13.22 28.46
C PRO A 13 -31.15 -11.73 28.42
N ALA A 14 -30.89 -11.15 29.59
CA ALA A 14 -30.50 -9.75 29.75
C ALA A 14 -29.35 -9.40 28.78
N GLY A 15 -29.61 -8.38 27.97
CA GLY A 15 -28.76 -7.96 26.86
C GLY A 15 -27.31 -7.71 27.28
N ARG A 16 -26.38 -8.47 26.72
CA ARG A 16 -24.99 -8.03 26.65
C ARG A 16 -24.97 -6.71 25.87
N ALA A 17 -24.57 -5.63 26.52
CA ALA A 17 -24.37 -4.35 25.88
C ALA A 17 -23.49 -4.56 24.63
N ALA A 18 -23.92 -4.00 23.49
CA ALA A 18 -23.14 -4.09 22.27
C ALA A 18 -21.71 -3.55 22.53
N PRO A 19 -20.66 -4.24 22.03
CA PRO A 19 -19.28 -3.79 22.25
C PRO A 19 -19.10 -2.38 21.68
N ARG A 20 -18.48 -1.49 22.47
CA ARG A 20 -18.18 -0.11 22.06
C ARG A 20 -16.82 -0.06 21.36
N PRO A 21 -16.68 0.70 20.26
CA PRO A 21 -15.40 0.86 19.58
C PRO A 21 -14.39 1.58 20.48
N THR A 22 -13.13 1.16 20.39
CA THR A 22 -11.98 1.71 21.10
C THR A 22 -11.05 2.45 20.14
N TRP A 23 -10.06 3.19 20.66
CA TRP A 23 -9.04 3.84 19.82
C TRP A 23 -8.26 2.84 18.96
N ARG A 24 -8.12 1.58 19.41
CA ARG A 24 -7.45 0.52 18.65
C ARG A 24 -8.24 0.13 17.41
N ASP A 25 -9.57 0.19 17.48
CA ASP A 25 -10.44 -0.12 16.35
C ASP A 25 -10.33 0.98 15.28
N TYR A 26 -10.28 2.25 15.67
CA TYR A 26 -10.00 3.36 14.76
C TYR A 26 -8.58 3.28 14.16
N LEU A 27 -7.58 2.92 14.96
CA LEU A 27 -6.21 2.69 14.47
C LEU A 27 -6.16 1.50 13.48
N ALA A 28 -7.01 0.49 13.64
CA ALA A 28 -7.08 -0.60 12.69
C ALA A 28 -7.62 -0.15 11.31
N LEU A 29 -8.50 0.85 11.27
CA LEU A 29 -9.03 1.42 10.02
C LEU A 29 -7.96 2.08 9.16
N THR A 30 -6.90 2.63 9.77
CA THR A 30 -5.82 3.30 9.04
C THR A 30 -4.82 2.33 8.42
N LYS A 31 -4.88 1.02 8.70
CA LYS A 31 -3.98 -0.01 8.12
C LYS A 31 -2.47 0.27 8.36
N PRO A 32 -2.00 0.39 9.61
CA PRO A 32 -0.62 0.78 9.94
C PRO A 32 0.46 -0.08 9.27
N LYS A 33 0.21 -1.39 9.12
CA LYS A 33 1.14 -2.32 8.46
C LYS A 33 1.33 -2.05 6.96
N VAL A 34 0.31 -1.49 6.30
CA VAL A 34 0.39 -1.14 4.86
C VAL A 34 1.11 0.19 4.70
N ILE A 35 0.89 1.12 5.63
CA ILE A 35 1.44 2.47 5.60
C ILE A 35 2.95 2.50 5.88
N SER A 36 3.49 1.56 6.66
CA SER A 36 4.90 1.60 7.10
C SER A 36 5.90 1.73 5.95
N LEU A 37 5.72 0.96 4.87
CA LEU A 37 6.62 1.04 3.70
C LEU A 37 6.42 2.34 2.90
N LEU A 38 5.21 2.89 2.87
CA LEU A 38 4.92 4.18 2.22
C LEU A 38 5.59 5.34 2.97
N LEU A 39 5.55 5.31 4.31
CA LEU A 39 6.27 6.29 5.12
C LEU A 39 7.78 6.12 4.96
N TRP A 40 8.26 4.87 4.93
CA TRP A 40 9.68 4.61 4.70
C TRP A 40 10.18 5.24 3.40
N THR A 41 9.47 5.06 2.30
CA THR A 41 9.85 5.63 1.00
C THR A 41 9.70 7.16 0.97
N THR A 42 8.74 7.71 1.73
CA THR A 42 8.62 9.18 1.92
C THR A 42 9.84 9.74 2.64
N LEU A 43 10.22 9.16 3.78
CA LEU A 43 11.28 9.69 4.65
C LEU A 43 12.67 9.54 4.02
N THR A 44 12.92 8.42 3.35
CA THR A 44 14.16 8.23 2.59
C THR A 44 14.23 9.18 1.40
N ALA A 45 13.12 9.44 0.69
CA ALA A 45 13.07 10.47 -0.34
C ALA A 45 13.35 11.88 0.20
N MET A 46 12.87 12.21 1.41
CA MET A 46 13.23 13.48 2.08
C MET A 46 14.74 13.60 2.32
N VAL A 47 15.38 12.53 2.81
CA VAL A 47 16.84 12.52 3.04
C VAL A 47 17.60 12.66 1.71
N MET A 48 17.15 11.98 0.65
CA MET A 48 17.74 12.08 -0.69
C MET A 48 17.58 13.48 -1.30
N ALA A 49 16.47 14.16 -1.01
CA ALA A 49 16.17 15.50 -1.50
C ALA A 49 16.94 16.58 -0.72
N ALA A 50 17.14 16.39 0.58
CA ALA A 50 17.90 17.28 1.45
C ALA A 50 19.42 17.12 1.29
N GLU A 51 19.87 16.05 0.63
CA GLU A 51 21.28 15.68 0.55
C GLU A 51 21.92 15.56 1.94
N GLY A 52 21.15 15.07 2.91
CA GLY A 52 21.45 15.28 4.32
C GLY A 52 20.25 15.05 5.22
N TRP A 53 20.35 15.52 6.46
CA TRP A 53 19.23 15.48 7.39
C TRP A 53 18.25 16.63 7.10
N PRO A 54 17.00 16.36 6.70
CA PRO A 54 16.02 17.40 6.34
C PRO A 54 15.47 18.19 7.54
N GLY A 55 15.92 17.88 8.76
CA GLY A 55 15.43 18.48 10.01
C GLY A 55 14.35 17.63 10.69
N THR A 56 14.49 17.47 12.01
CA THR A 56 13.65 16.56 12.81
C THR A 56 12.18 17.00 12.83
N TRP A 57 11.92 18.31 12.90
CA TRP A 57 10.56 18.85 12.89
C TRP A 57 9.82 18.49 11.59
N LEU A 58 10.46 18.72 10.43
CA LEU A 58 9.88 18.42 9.13
C LEU A 58 9.61 16.91 8.97
N LEU A 59 10.54 16.06 9.42
CA LEU A 59 10.33 14.60 9.42
C LEU A 59 9.12 14.18 10.24
N VAL A 60 8.94 14.75 11.44
CA VAL A 60 7.77 14.44 12.29
C VAL A 60 6.48 14.91 11.63
N VAL A 61 6.44 16.15 11.12
CA VAL A 61 5.27 16.70 10.42
C VAL A 61 4.89 15.83 9.23
N VAL A 62 5.84 15.54 8.33
CA VAL A 62 5.58 14.77 7.10
C VAL A 62 5.23 13.33 7.43
N SER A 63 5.83 12.72 8.46
CA SER A 63 5.46 11.36 8.93
C SER A 63 4.01 11.31 9.41
N LEU A 64 3.61 12.23 10.28
CA LEU A 64 2.27 12.26 10.87
C LEU A 64 1.21 12.60 9.81
N ALA A 65 1.49 13.61 8.96
CA ALA A 65 0.58 13.99 7.90
C ALA A 65 0.48 12.89 6.82
N GLY A 66 1.61 12.30 6.41
CA GLY A 66 1.63 11.17 5.48
C GLY A 66 0.86 9.96 6.02
N TYR A 67 1.02 9.65 7.31
CA TYR A 67 0.25 8.61 7.98
C TYR A 67 -1.25 8.92 7.98
N ALA A 68 -1.63 10.15 8.30
CA ALA A 68 -3.03 10.58 8.32
C ALA A 68 -3.68 10.50 6.93
N SER A 69 -2.99 10.94 5.86
CA SER A 69 -3.49 10.85 4.47
C SER A 69 -3.65 9.40 4.02
N ALA A 70 -2.60 8.58 4.14
CA ALA A 70 -2.67 7.16 3.79
C ALA A 70 -3.68 6.39 4.67
N GLY A 71 -3.80 6.80 5.94
CA GLY A 71 -4.78 6.26 6.89
C GLY A 71 -6.21 6.60 6.50
N SER A 72 -6.47 7.84 6.08
CA SER A 72 -7.75 8.25 5.53
C SER A 72 -8.13 7.43 4.29
N ALA A 73 -7.20 7.28 3.34
CA ALA A 73 -7.37 6.42 2.18
C ALA A 73 -7.71 4.97 2.58
N GLY A 74 -7.06 4.44 3.62
CA GLY A 74 -7.37 3.15 4.22
C GLY A 74 -8.79 3.04 4.77
N VAL A 75 -9.24 4.07 5.49
CA VAL A 75 -10.60 4.18 6.07
C VAL A 75 -11.65 4.19 4.96
N PHE A 76 -11.53 5.07 3.97
CA PHE A 76 -12.47 5.14 2.84
C PHE A 76 -12.48 3.84 2.04
N ASN A 77 -11.33 3.19 1.87
CA ASN A 77 -11.29 1.89 1.24
C ASN A 77 -12.13 0.84 1.99
N MET A 78 -12.03 0.78 3.33
CA MET A 78 -12.86 -0.15 4.12
C MET A 78 -14.35 0.22 4.14
N ILE A 79 -14.70 1.50 3.95
CA ILE A 79 -16.08 1.94 3.79
C ILE A 79 -16.65 1.45 2.45
N ILE A 80 -15.92 1.68 1.35
CA ILE A 80 -16.34 1.33 0.00
C ILE A 80 -16.38 -0.19 -0.20
N ASP A 81 -15.43 -0.91 0.39
CA ASP A 81 -15.30 -2.36 0.25
C ASP A 81 -16.10 -3.16 1.28
N ARG A 82 -16.98 -2.53 2.06
CA ARG A 82 -17.71 -3.18 3.16
C ARG A 82 -18.48 -4.44 2.71
N ASP A 83 -19.12 -4.40 1.54
CA ASP A 83 -19.91 -5.49 0.96
C ASP A 83 -19.07 -6.70 0.53
N ILE A 84 -17.87 -6.47 0.00
CA ILE A 84 -16.94 -7.56 -0.37
C ILE A 84 -16.15 -8.05 0.86
N ASP A 85 -15.79 -7.16 1.78
CA ASP A 85 -15.01 -7.50 2.97
C ASP A 85 -15.79 -8.46 3.89
N LEU A 86 -17.12 -8.32 3.96
CA LEU A 86 -18.02 -9.24 4.68
C LEU A 86 -17.96 -10.69 4.19
N ARG A 87 -17.61 -10.88 2.91
CA ARG A 87 -17.59 -12.19 2.25
C ARG A 87 -16.22 -12.87 2.25
N MET A 88 -15.17 -12.19 2.73
CA MET A 88 -13.81 -12.73 2.79
C MET A 88 -13.41 -13.06 4.23
N LYS A 89 -12.90 -14.28 4.45
CA LYS A 89 -12.48 -14.76 5.79
C LYS A 89 -11.50 -13.82 6.50
N ARG A 90 -10.59 -13.20 5.76
CA ARG A 90 -9.54 -12.32 6.31
C ARG A 90 -10.06 -10.96 6.78
N THR A 91 -11.18 -10.48 6.22
CA THR A 91 -11.61 -9.08 6.37
C THR A 91 -13.01 -8.91 6.94
N SER A 92 -13.75 -10.01 7.10
CA SER A 92 -15.10 -10.01 7.68
C SER A 92 -15.14 -9.46 9.10
N GLY A 93 -14.04 -9.61 9.86
CA GLY A 93 -13.88 -9.08 11.22
C GLY A 93 -13.42 -7.61 11.31
N ARG A 94 -13.29 -6.88 10.19
CA ARG A 94 -12.89 -5.46 10.23
C ARG A 94 -13.93 -4.61 10.96
N PRO A 95 -13.55 -3.52 11.67
CA PRO A 95 -14.49 -2.72 12.45
C PRO A 95 -15.66 -2.13 11.65
N THR A 96 -15.47 -1.77 10.38
CA THR A 96 -16.55 -1.30 9.49
C THR A 96 -17.45 -2.44 9.02
N SER A 97 -16.88 -3.59 8.69
CA SER A 97 -17.62 -4.76 8.20
C SER A 97 -18.45 -5.40 9.30
N SER A 98 -17.90 -5.56 10.49
CA SER A 98 -18.60 -6.11 11.67
C SER A 98 -19.68 -5.19 12.23
N GLY A 99 -19.73 -3.92 11.79
CA GLY A 99 -20.65 -2.91 12.30
C GLY A 99 -20.22 -2.30 13.65
N LEU A 100 -19.03 -2.62 14.16
CA LEU A 100 -18.47 -2.05 15.40
C LEU A 100 -18.26 -0.53 15.28
N ILE A 101 -17.84 -0.07 14.10
CA ILE A 101 -17.78 1.35 13.75
C ILE A 101 -18.74 1.59 12.58
N GLY A 102 -19.71 2.47 12.78
CA GLY A 102 -20.66 2.83 11.74
C GLY A 102 -20.00 3.58 10.57
N THR A 103 -20.64 3.49 9.40
CA THR A 103 -20.11 4.11 8.17
C THR A 103 -19.97 5.62 8.28
N ARG A 104 -20.89 6.29 9.00
CA ARG A 104 -20.87 7.74 9.19
C ARG A 104 -19.69 8.15 10.08
N GLU A 105 -19.46 7.44 11.16
CA GLU A 105 -18.38 7.66 12.11
C GLU A 105 -17.01 7.44 11.43
N ALA A 106 -16.89 6.36 10.66
CA ALA A 106 -15.70 6.10 9.86
C ALA A 106 -15.46 7.20 8.82
N ALA A 107 -16.51 7.67 8.12
CA ALA A 107 -16.37 8.74 7.13
C ALA A 107 -15.94 10.08 7.75
N ILE A 108 -16.50 10.44 8.93
CA ILE A 108 -16.08 11.64 9.67
C ILE A 108 -14.61 11.52 10.07
N PHE A 109 -14.21 10.38 10.63
CA PHE A 109 -12.82 10.12 11.02
C PHE A 109 -11.85 10.20 9.82
N GLY A 110 -12.15 9.53 8.71
CA GLY A 110 -11.35 9.58 7.50
C GLY A 110 -11.24 10.99 6.94
N THR A 111 -12.35 11.73 6.87
CA THR A 111 -12.36 13.12 6.37
C THR A 111 -11.51 14.03 7.26
N ALA A 112 -11.63 13.91 8.59
CA ALA A 112 -10.84 14.68 9.54
C ALA A 112 -9.34 14.39 9.36
N LEU A 113 -8.94 13.12 9.25
CA LEU A 113 -7.54 12.76 8.98
C LEU A 113 -7.01 13.39 7.68
N GLN A 114 -7.80 13.39 6.61
CA GLN A 114 -7.36 13.95 5.33
C GLN A 114 -7.22 15.48 5.39
N VAL A 115 -8.18 16.17 6.00
CA VAL A 115 -8.13 17.63 6.17
C VAL A 115 -6.94 18.03 7.02
N LEU A 116 -6.72 17.35 8.16
CA LEU A 116 -5.58 17.61 9.03
C LEU A 116 -4.25 17.33 8.34
N SER A 117 -4.16 16.24 7.56
CA SER A 117 -2.97 15.93 6.77
C SER A 117 -2.65 17.04 5.75
N PHE A 118 -3.66 17.46 4.98
CA PHE A 118 -3.48 18.49 3.96
C PHE A 118 -3.04 19.82 4.56
N LEU A 119 -3.73 20.29 5.62
CA LEU A 119 -3.38 21.53 6.31
C LEU A 119 -1.99 21.45 6.93
N ALA A 120 -1.62 20.31 7.52
CA ALA A 120 -0.32 20.14 8.13
C ALA A 120 0.82 20.25 7.11
N LEU A 121 0.69 19.58 5.96
CA LEU A 121 1.67 19.69 4.88
C LEU A 121 1.70 21.10 4.27
N TRP A 122 0.55 21.74 4.13
CA TRP A 122 0.46 23.09 3.58
C TRP A 122 1.19 24.12 4.45
N VAL A 123 1.00 24.05 5.77
CA VAL A 123 1.53 25.05 6.72
C VAL A 123 2.98 24.77 7.10
N TRP A 124 3.36 23.50 7.30
CA TRP A 124 4.66 23.14 7.89
C TRP A 124 5.61 22.41 6.94
N ALA A 125 5.20 22.11 5.71
CA ALA A 125 6.06 21.62 4.65
C ALA A 125 5.95 22.54 3.42
N THR A 126 5.32 22.09 2.33
CA THR A 126 5.11 22.90 1.14
C THR A 126 3.71 22.68 0.55
N PRO A 127 3.13 23.68 -0.15
CA PRO A 127 1.88 23.50 -0.89
C PRO A 127 1.94 22.34 -1.89
N LEU A 128 3.10 22.13 -2.53
CA LEU A 128 3.28 21.03 -3.49
C LEU A 128 3.18 19.66 -2.81
N ALA A 129 3.80 19.48 -1.64
CA ALA A 129 3.68 18.25 -0.86
C ALA A 129 2.23 17.97 -0.44
N ALA A 130 1.48 19.01 -0.04
CA ALA A 130 0.07 18.88 0.32
C ALA A 130 -0.78 18.40 -0.88
N TRP A 131 -0.58 18.99 -2.07
CA TRP A 131 -1.27 18.56 -3.29
C TRP A 131 -0.88 17.15 -3.74
N MET A 132 0.40 16.77 -3.64
CA MET A 132 0.83 15.39 -3.95
C MET A 132 0.22 14.37 -2.99
N SER A 133 0.09 14.71 -1.71
CA SER A 133 -0.57 13.84 -0.73
C SER A 133 -2.06 13.68 -1.04
N LEU A 134 -2.74 14.78 -1.39
CA LEU A 134 -4.14 14.76 -1.80
C LEU A 134 -4.35 13.98 -3.10
N ALA A 135 -3.44 14.13 -4.07
CA ALA A 135 -3.48 13.39 -5.33
C ALA A 135 -3.31 11.88 -5.10
N GLY A 136 -2.42 11.48 -4.19
CA GLY A 136 -2.27 10.08 -3.76
C GLY A 136 -3.53 9.53 -3.11
N PHE A 137 -4.12 10.29 -2.18
CA PHE A 137 -5.41 9.96 -1.56
C PHE A 137 -6.51 9.78 -2.61
N PHE A 138 -6.67 10.76 -3.50
CA PHE A 138 -7.69 10.75 -4.56
C PHE A 138 -7.49 9.56 -5.51
N THR A 139 -6.26 9.29 -5.93
CA THR A 139 -5.94 8.16 -6.80
C THR A 139 -6.29 6.83 -6.11
N TYR A 140 -6.03 6.70 -4.81
CA TYR A 140 -6.37 5.47 -4.09
C TYR A 140 -7.88 5.27 -3.91
N VAL A 141 -8.59 6.33 -3.51
CA VAL A 141 -10.01 6.24 -3.16
C VAL A 141 -10.87 6.20 -4.42
N VAL A 142 -10.65 7.13 -5.36
CA VAL A 142 -11.50 7.28 -6.54
C VAL A 142 -11.04 6.37 -7.66
N VAL A 143 -9.80 6.53 -8.12
CA VAL A 143 -9.30 5.81 -9.31
C VAL A 143 -9.18 4.33 -9.02
N TYR A 144 -8.52 3.94 -7.94
CA TYR A 144 -8.37 2.54 -7.57
C TYR A 144 -9.65 1.96 -6.94
N THR A 145 -10.06 2.45 -5.77
CA THR A 145 -11.06 1.74 -4.96
C THR A 145 -12.47 1.78 -5.57
N LEU A 146 -12.97 2.95 -5.97
CA LEU A 146 -14.31 3.07 -6.56
C LEU A 146 -14.39 2.52 -7.98
N TRP A 147 -13.37 2.79 -8.80
CA TRP A 147 -13.43 2.48 -10.23
C TRP A 147 -12.68 1.19 -10.61
N LEU A 148 -11.36 1.23 -10.64
CA LEU A 148 -10.59 0.18 -11.30
C LEU A 148 -10.67 -1.17 -10.59
N LYS A 149 -10.69 -1.17 -9.25
CA LYS A 149 -10.61 -2.39 -8.43
C LYS A 149 -11.63 -3.44 -8.83
N ARG A 150 -12.87 -3.02 -9.11
CA ARG A 150 -13.99 -3.89 -9.49
C ARG A 150 -14.19 -4.02 -11.01
N ALA A 151 -13.63 -3.10 -11.79
CA ALA A 151 -13.92 -3.00 -13.23
C ALA A 151 -12.90 -3.70 -14.14
N THR A 152 -11.63 -3.82 -13.74
CA THR A 152 -10.57 -4.28 -14.66
C THR A 152 -9.45 -5.03 -13.95
N TRP A 153 -8.80 -5.94 -14.68
CA TRP A 153 -7.59 -6.63 -14.22
C TRP A 153 -6.34 -5.73 -14.17
N HIS A 154 -6.42 -4.55 -14.79
CA HIS A 154 -5.39 -3.51 -14.68
C HIS A 154 -5.43 -2.77 -13.34
N ASN A 155 -6.31 -3.17 -12.41
CA ASN A 155 -6.49 -2.54 -11.11
C ASN A 155 -5.18 -2.36 -10.31
N ILE A 156 -4.25 -3.32 -10.35
CA ILE A 156 -2.96 -3.23 -9.67
C ILE A 156 -1.99 -2.29 -10.38
N VAL A 157 -1.94 -2.32 -11.72
CA VAL A 157 -1.00 -1.50 -12.48
C VAL A 157 -1.39 -0.03 -12.37
N LEU A 158 -2.62 0.30 -12.76
CA LEU A 158 -3.11 1.68 -12.77
C LEU A 158 -3.46 2.17 -11.36
N GLY A 159 -4.10 1.33 -10.54
CA GLY A 159 -4.42 1.69 -9.15
C GLY A 159 -3.20 1.72 -8.22
N GLY A 160 -2.14 1.01 -8.59
CA GLY A 160 -0.84 1.05 -7.93
C GLY A 160 -0.20 2.43 -7.90
N ALA A 161 -0.57 3.32 -8.84
CA ALA A 161 -0.09 4.69 -8.91
C ALA A 161 -0.29 5.46 -7.60
N ALA A 162 -1.34 5.17 -6.83
CA ALA A 162 -1.56 5.79 -5.53
C ALA A 162 -0.40 5.56 -4.55
N GLY A 163 0.19 4.36 -4.55
CA GLY A 163 1.33 4.00 -3.69
C GLY A 163 2.65 4.66 -4.11
N CYS A 164 2.67 5.35 -5.26
CA CYS A 164 3.86 5.96 -5.84
C CYS A 164 4.02 7.45 -5.46
N PHE A 165 2.95 8.09 -4.97
CA PHE A 165 2.98 9.47 -4.47
C PHE A 165 3.84 9.72 -3.22
N PRO A 166 4.01 8.79 -2.26
CA PRO A 166 4.73 9.08 -1.02
C PRO A 166 6.18 9.59 -1.22
N PRO A 167 7.01 9.01 -2.12
CA PRO A 167 8.29 9.61 -2.49
C PRO A 167 8.19 11.05 -3.03
N LEU A 168 7.17 11.36 -3.84
CA LEU A 168 6.95 12.71 -4.36
C LEU A 168 6.57 13.68 -3.23
N VAL A 169 5.74 13.24 -2.29
CA VAL A 169 5.39 14.03 -1.08
C VAL A 169 6.64 14.32 -0.27
N GLY A 170 7.49 13.31 -0.03
CA GLY A 170 8.73 13.47 0.71
C GLY A 170 9.68 14.44 0.02
N TRP A 171 9.90 14.29 -1.28
CA TRP A 171 10.77 15.18 -2.04
C TRP A 171 10.26 16.63 -2.02
N ALA A 172 8.99 16.83 -2.39
CA ALA A 172 8.38 18.15 -2.45
C ALA A 172 8.30 18.81 -1.07
N ALA A 173 8.22 18.05 0.02
CA ALA A 173 8.21 18.61 1.37
C ALA A 173 9.54 19.28 1.74
N VAL A 174 10.64 18.83 1.14
CA VAL A 174 11.98 19.39 1.38
C VAL A 174 12.29 20.52 0.40
N THR A 175 12.07 20.30 -0.90
CA THR A 175 12.56 21.23 -1.93
C THR A 175 11.47 22.15 -2.50
N GLY A 176 10.19 21.83 -2.31
CA GLY A 176 9.09 22.52 -2.98
C GLY A 176 8.99 22.24 -4.49
N GLU A 177 9.77 21.29 -5.01
CA GLU A 177 9.88 20.98 -6.44
C GLU A 177 9.82 19.47 -6.69
N LEU A 178 9.63 19.06 -7.96
CA LEU A 178 9.64 17.66 -8.39
C LEU A 178 10.58 17.48 -9.59
N PRO A 179 11.91 17.44 -9.36
CA PRO A 179 12.88 17.17 -10.42
C PRO A 179 12.71 15.76 -10.97
N LEU A 180 13.37 15.48 -12.10
CA LEU A 180 13.30 14.18 -12.77
C LEU A 180 13.58 13.01 -11.83
N PHE A 181 14.52 13.16 -10.88
CA PHE A 181 14.85 12.09 -9.96
C PHE A 181 13.71 11.72 -8.99
N ALA A 182 12.89 12.68 -8.55
CA ALA A 182 11.69 12.41 -7.77
C ALA A 182 10.69 11.53 -8.56
N TRP A 183 10.54 11.82 -9.85
CA TRP A 183 9.71 11.01 -10.77
C TRP A 183 10.29 9.62 -11.03
N PHE A 184 11.61 9.44 -10.98
CA PHE A 184 12.22 8.11 -10.99
C PHE A 184 11.86 7.30 -9.74
N LEU A 185 11.87 7.92 -8.55
CA LEU A 185 11.43 7.23 -7.33
C LEU A 185 9.95 6.79 -7.44
N PHE A 186 9.09 7.66 -7.99
CA PHE A 186 7.71 7.29 -8.32
C PHE A 186 7.66 6.11 -9.29
N ALA A 187 8.41 6.16 -10.39
CA ALA A 187 8.43 5.12 -11.41
C ALA A 187 8.93 3.77 -10.88
N ILE A 188 9.97 3.78 -10.05
CA ILE A 188 10.49 2.56 -9.41
C ILE A 188 9.37 1.88 -8.60
N VAL A 189 8.66 2.64 -7.75
CA VAL A 189 7.53 2.10 -6.96
C VAL A 189 6.41 1.62 -7.90
N PHE A 190 6.11 2.36 -8.97
CA PHE A 190 5.06 2.01 -9.92
C PHE A 190 5.33 0.66 -10.60
N PHE A 191 6.51 0.46 -11.19
CA PHE A 191 6.86 -0.77 -11.88
C PHE A 191 7.15 -1.94 -10.92
N TRP A 192 7.55 -1.64 -9.69
CA TRP A 192 7.69 -2.63 -8.61
C TRP A 192 6.34 -3.16 -8.14
N THR A 193 5.29 -2.32 -8.13
CA THR A 193 3.99 -2.64 -7.56
C THR A 193 3.38 -3.94 -8.13
N PRO A 194 3.38 -4.19 -9.45
CA PRO A 194 2.87 -5.45 -10.00
C PRO A 194 3.67 -6.69 -9.57
N VAL A 195 4.99 -6.60 -9.41
CA VAL A 195 5.83 -7.70 -8.90
C VAL A 195 5.35 -8.11 -7.50
N HIS A 196 5.13 -7.13 -6.63
CA HIS A 196 4.70 -7.32 -5.26
C HIS A 196 3.26 -7.82 -5.15
N PHE A 197 2.31 -7.09 -5.74
CA PHE A 197 0.88 -7.36 -5.57
C PHE A 197 0.40 -8.59 -6.33
N TRP A 198 0.94 -8.90 -7.51
CA TRP A 198 0.55 -10.13 -8.19
C TRP A 198 1.13 -11.36 -7.52
N ALA A 199 2.32 -11.29 -6.91
CA ALA A 199 2.81 -12.37 -6.05
C ALA A 199 1.84 -12.64 -4.88
N LEU A 200 1.31 -11.58 -4.24
CA LEU A 200 0.24 -11.74 -3.26
C LEU A 200 -1.02 -12.34 -3.88
N ALA A 201 -1.49 -11.79 -5.00
CA ALA A 201 -2.72 -12.20 -5.65
C ALA A 201 -2.71 -13.68 -6.07
N LEU A 202 -1.56 -14.22 -6.48
CA LEU A 202 -1.40 -15.66 -6.76
C LEU A 202 -1.70 -16.54 -5.54
N MET A 203 -1.38 -16.08 -4.33
CA MET A 203 -1.61 -16.83 -3.09
C MET A 203 -3.06 -16.76 -2.59
N ILE A 204 -3.80 -15.71 -2.94
CA ILE A 204 -5.17 -15.46 -2.46
C ILE A 204 -6.18 -15.29 -3.61
N LYS A 205 -5.87 -15.83 -4.80
CA LYS A 205 -6.71 -15.68 -6.01
C LYS A 205 -8.11 -16.27 -5.84
N ASP A 206 -8.25 -17.31 -5.02
CA ASP A 206 -9.53 -17.98 -4.82
C ASP A 206 -10.48 -17.08 -4.01
N GLU A 207 -9.99 -16.39 -2.97
CA GLU A 207 -10.77 -15.37 -2.26
C GLU A 207 -11.21 -14.24 -3.20
N TYR A 208 -10.33 -13.78 -4.10
CA TYR A 208 -10.71 -12.75 -5.09
C TYR A 208 -11.78 -13.23 -6.06
N ARG A 209 -11.73 -14.50 -6.47
CA ARG A 209 -12.73 -15.11 -7.34
C ARG A 209 -14.09 -15.18 -6.64
N GLU A 210 -14.12 -15.58 -5.37
CA GLU A 210 -15.35 -15.70 -4.57
C GLU A 210 -16.12 -14.37 -4.46
N VAL A 211 -15.42 -13.24 -4.40
CA VAL A 211 -16.04 -11.91 -4.33
C VAL A 211 -16.12 -11.18 -5.68
N GLY A 212 -15.77 -11.85 -6.77
CA GLY A 212 -15.89 -11.30 -8.13
C GLY A 212 -14.90 -10.19 -8.48
N ILE A 213 -13.74 -10.12 -7.81
CA ILE A 213 -12.71 -9.12 -8.13
C ILE A 213 -11.85 -9.64 -9.30
N PRO A 214 -11.78 -8.91 -10.43
CA PRO A 214 -11.13 -9.39 -11.65
C PRO A 214 -9.60 -9.26 -11.59
N MET A 215 -8.94 -9.84 -10.59
CA MET A 215 -7.47 -9.83 -10.51
C MET A 215 -6.84 -10.56 -11.71
N LEU A 216 -5.65 -10.14 -12.16
CA LEU A 216 -4.94 -10.76 -13.28
C LEU A 216 -4.90 -12.31 -13.21
N PRO A 217 -4.52 -12.96 -12.09
CA PRO A 217 -4.54 -14.43 -12.02
C PRO A 217 -5.93 -15.07 -12.00
N VAL A 218 -6.99 -14.30 -11.69
CA VAL A 218 -8.38 -14.77 -11.76
C VAL A 218 -8.86 -14.75 -13.22
N VAL A 219 -8.53 -13.70 -13.96
CA VAL A 219 -9.03 -13.48 -15.34
C VAL A 219 -8.19 -14.20 -16.40
N HIS A 220 -6.87 -14.12 -16.30
CA HIS A 220 -5.93 -14.64 -17.32
C HIS A 220 -5.09 -15.82 -16.83
N GLY A 221 -5.28 -16.24 -15.58
CA GLY A 221 -4.61 -17.39 -15.00
C GLY A 221 -3.15 -17.15 -14.61
N ASP A 222 -2.58 -18.21 -14.07
CA ASP A 222 -1.28 -18.18 -13.39
C ASP A 222 -0.10 -17.94 -14.35
N ARG A 223 -0.14 -18.54 -15.55
CA ARG A 223 0.94 -18.46 -16.54
C ARG A 223 1.19 -17.04 -17.03
N LEU A 224 0.13 -16.30 -17.38
CA LEU A 224 0.27 -14.90 -17.79
C LEU A 224 0.73 -14.05 -16.61
N THR A 225 0.18 -14.30 -15.41
CA THR A 225 0.54 -13.55 -14.20
C THR A 225 2.03 -13.65 -13.88
N VAL A 226 2.62 -14.85 -13.91
CA VAL A 226 4.07 -14.99 -13.65
C VAL A 226 4.95 -14.44 -14.77
N ALA A 227 4.46 -14.43 -16.01
CA ALA A 227 5.17 -13.80 -17.12
C ALA A 227 5.21 -12.27 -16.95
N GLN A 228 4.09 -11.69 -16.51
CA GLN A 228 4.00 -10.27 -16.20
C GLN A 228 4.83 -9.90 -14.97
N ILE A 229 4.79 -10.69 -13.88
CA ILE A 229 5.69 -10.51 -12.72
C ILE A 229 7.17 -10.47 -13.17
N TRP A 230 7.58 -11.40 -14.03
CA TRP A 230 8.94 -11.44 -14.55
C TRP A 230 9.30 -10.20 -15.37
N LEU A 231 8.41 -9.76 -16.26
CA LEU A 231 8.61 -8.57 -17.09
C LEU A 231 8.72 -7.30 -16.23
N TYR A 232 7.81 -7.11 -15.28
CA TYR A 232 7.84 -5.96 -14.38
C TYR A 232 9.03 -5.99 -13.43
N ALA A 233 9.55 -7.16 -13.06
CA ALA A 233 10.79 -7.28 -12.30
C ALA A 233 11.98 -6.75 -13.12
N ILE A 234 12.03 -7.05 -14.42
CA ILE A 234 13.06 -6.48 -15.31
C ILE A 234 12.94 -4.95 -15.38
N TYR A 235 11.73 -4.42 -15.62
CA TYR A 235 11.52 -2.97 -15.64
C TYR A 235 11.90 -2.30 -14.32
N THR A 236 11.56 -2.93 -13.19
CA THR A 236 11.94 -2.45 -11.86
C THR A 236 13.45 -2.34 -11.71
N VAL A 237 14.20 -3.37 -12.12
CA VAL A 237 15.67 -3.36 -12.01
C VAL A 237 16.29 -2.33 -12.94
N VAL A 238 15.83 -2.25 -14.19
CA VAL A 238 16.32 -1.24 -15.15
C VAL A 238 16.10 0.16 -14.58
N LEU A 239 14.88 0.49 -14.15
CA LEU A 239 14.56 1.80 -13.58
C LEU A 239 15.31 2.08 -12.28
N SER A 240 15.62 1.05 -11.50
CA SER A 240 16.39 1.21 -10.27
C SER A 240 17.85 1.53 -10.55
N VAL A 241 18.42 1.09 -11.66
CA VAL A 241 19.81 1.40 -12.05
C VAL A 241 19.90 2.75 -12.79
N MET A 242 18.86 3.14 -13.52
CA MET A 242 18.86 4.35 -14.37
C MET A 242 19.34 5.65 -13.70
N PRO A 243 18.97 5.97 -12.43
CA PRO A 243 19.42 7.19 -11.76
C PRO A 243 20.94 7.38 -11.70
N VAL A 244 21.72 6.28 -11.74
CA VAL A 244 23.20 6.32 -11.74
C VAL A 244 23.75 6.99 -12.99
N PHE A 245 23.12 6.79 -14.16
CA PHE A 245 23.62 7.30 -15.43
C PHE A 245 23.43 8.82 -15.59
N PHE A 246 22.49 9.41 -14.86
CA PHE A 246 22.30 10.87 -14.81
C PHE A 246 22.94 11.49 -13.56
N GLN A 247 23.84 10.75 -12.89
CA GLN A 247 24.58 11.17 -11.70
C GLN A 247 23.70 11.63 -10.53
N ALA A 248 22.46 11.14 -10.47
CA ALA A 248 21.54 11.48 -9.37
C ALA A 248 21.88 10.72 -8.07
N VAL A 249 22.69 9.67 -8.17
CA VAL A 249 23.15 8.76 -7.10
C VAL A 249 24.51 8.17 -7.53
N GLY A 250 25.26 7.66 -6.56
CA GLY A 250 26.63 7.19 -6.65
C GLY A 250 26.79 5.68 -6.52
N GLY A 251 28.02 5.28 -6.16
CA GLY A 251 28.47 3.90 -6.23
C GLY A 251 27.79 2.97 -5.22
N LEU A 252 27.48 3.45 -4.00
CA LEU A 252 26.83 2.62 -2.98
C LEU A 252 25.43 2.23 -3.44
N TYR A 253 24.67 3.19 -3.95
CA TYR A 253 23.35 2.92 -4.52
C TYR A 253 23.44 1.99 -5.72
N PHE A 254 24.41 2.19 -6.63
CA PHE A 254 24.58 1.32 -7.80
C PHE A 254 24.82 -0.15 -7.44
N VAL A 255 25.74 -0.41 -6.51
CA VAL A 255 26.04 -1.78 -6.03
C VAL A 255 24.81 -2.39 -5.36
N ALA A 256 24.09 -1.62 -4.53
CA ALA A 256 22.85 -2.07 -3.91
C ALA A 256 21.77 -2.39 -4.95
N ALA A 257 21.54 -1.52 -5.92
CA ALA A 257 20.55 -1.69 -6.98
C ALA A 257 20.81 -2.96 -7.81
N LEU A 258 22.08 -3.23 -8.15
CA LEU A 258 22.47 -4.46 -8.86
C LEU A 258 22.28 -5.71 -8.00
N GLY A 259 22.79 -5.71 -6.76
CA GLY A 259 22.70 -6.88 -5.88
C GLY A 259 21.26 -7.23 -5.52
N LEU A 260 20.48 -6.22 -5.13
CA LEU A 260 19.07 -6.39 -4.81
C LEU A 260 18.27 -6.77 -6.07
N GLY A 261 18.57 -6.16 -7.21
CA GLY A 261 17.88 -6.39 -8.47
C GLY A 261 18.12 -7.79 -9.02
N ALA A 262 19.37 -8.26 -8.97
CA ALA A 262 19.73 -9.61 -9.40
C ALA A 262 18.95 -10.66 -8.60
N TRP A 263 18.83 -10.50 -7.28
CA TRP A 263 18.07 -11.46 -6.47
C TRP A 263 16.56 -11.37 -6.70
N LEU A 264 16.01 -10.17 -6.89
CA LEU A 264 14.60 -9.99 -7.29
C LEU A 264 14.29 -10.75 -8.58
N LEU A 265 15.22 -10.67 -9.55
CA LEU A 265 15.12 -11.42 -10.80
C LEU A 265 15.22 -12.93 -10.55
N VAL A 266 16.20 -13.42 -9.79
CA VAL A 266 16.31 -14.85 -9.49
C VAL A 266 15.01 -15.41 -8.89
N LEU A 267 14.39 -14.72 -7.93
CA LEU A 267 13.13 -15.16 -7.33
C LEU A 267 11.96 -15.13 -8.33
N SER A 268 11.84 -14.05 -9.11
CA SER A 268 10.80 -13.91 -10.14
C SER A 268 10.92 -14.97 -11.22
N TRP A 269 12.16 -15.29 -11.64
CA TRP A 269 12.45 -16.36 -12.59
C TRP A 269 12.12 -17.74 -12.04
N ARG A 270 12.48 -18.02 -10.78
CA ARG A 270 12.15 -19.30 -10.12
C ARG A 270 10.65 -19.54 -10.06
N LEU A 271 9.87 -18.52 -9.70
CA LEU A 271 8.41 -18.58 -9.70
C LEU A 271 7.87 -18.83 -11.12
N ARG A 272 8.36 -18.08 -12.11
CA ARG A 272 7.98 -18.27 -13.51
C ARG A 272 8.27 -19.69 -14.00
N LYS A 273 9.49 -20.19 -13.78
CA LYS A 273 9.91 -21.55 -14.15
C LYS A 273 9.03 -22.62 -13.49
N HIS A 274 8.68 -22.42 -12.21
CA HIS A 274 7.81 -23.34 -11.47
C HIS A 274 6.44 -23.48 -12.11
N VAL A 275 5.77 -22.36 -12.39
CA VAL A 275 4.43 -22.35 -12.99
C VAL A 275 4.45 -22.79 -14.45
N MET A 276 5.49 -22.42 -15.21
CA MET A 276 5.64 -22.85 -16.60
C MET A 276 5.89 -24.36 -16.74
N ALA A 277 6.50 -24.99 -15.73
CA ALA A 277 6.64 -26.45 -15.65
C ALA A 277 5.33 -27.18 -15.27
N GLY A 278 4.19 -26.47 -15.21
CA GLY A 278 2.89 -27.06 -14.89
C GLY A 278 2.69 -27.38 -13.40
N ARG A 279 3.59 -26.93 -12.52
CA ARG A 279 3.47 -27.16 -11.08
C ARG A 279 2.45 -26.20 -10.46
N ARG A 280 1.73 -26.70 -9.46
CA ARG A 280 0.73 -25.93 -8.71
C ARG A 280 1.41 -24.77 -7.98
N ILE A 281 0.71 -23.64 -7.91
CA ILE A 281 1.13 -22.51 -7.08
C ILE A 281 0.94 -22.88 -5.62
N GLU A 282 2.06 -22.83 -4.90
CA GLU A 282 2.11 -23.03 -3.46
C GLU A 282 2.63 -21.77 -2.78
N ARG A 283 2.16 -21.56 -1.56
CA ARG A 283 2.59 -20.44 -0.72
C ARG A 283 4.10 -20.44 -0.51
N ALA A 284 4.72 -21.63 -0.37
CA ALA A 284 6.15 -21.78 -0.18
C ALA A 284 7.01 -21.21 -1.33
N VAL A 285 6.49 -21.24 -2.56
CA VAL A 285 7.22 -20.76 -3.77
C VAL A 285 6.96 -19.27 -4.02
N THR A 286 5.80 -18.76 -3.61
CA THR A 286 5.36 -17.39 -3.93
C THR A 286 5.66 -16.40 -2.81
N LEU A 287 5.57 -16.83 -1.55
CA LEU A 287 5.82 -15.99 -0.38
C LEU A 287 7.23 -15.38 -0.33
N PRO A 288 8.32 -16.09 -0.69
CA PRO A 288 9.65 -15.50 -0.70
C PRO A 288 9.76 -14.29 -1.63
N LEU A 289 9.16 -14.35 -2.83
CA LEU A 289 9.14 -13.21 -3.76
C LEU A 289 8.35 -12.04 -3.18
N TYR A 290 7.18 -12.30 -2.61
CA TYR A 290 6.36 -11.26 -1.98
C TYR A 290 7.12 -10.55 -0.84
N LEU A 291 7.72 -11.30 0.09
CA LEU A 291 8.47 -10.72 1.21
C LEU A 291 9.73 -10.00 0.73
N TYR A 292 10.48 -10.63 -0.18
CA TYR A 292 11.69 -10.03 -0.73
C TYR A 292 11.40 -8.75 -1.50
N SER A 293 10.29 -8.67 -2.25
CA SER A 293 9.93 -7.44 -2.96
C SER A 293 9.77 -6.24 -2.00
N MET A 294 9.20 -6.43 -0.81
CA MET A 294 9.12 -5.35 0.19
C MET A 294 10.50 -4.97 0.72
N LEU A 295 11.34 -5.97 1.01
CA LEU A 295 12.71 -5.76 1.47
C LEU A 295 13.55 -5.04 0.41
N TYR A 296 13.41 -5.44 -0.86
CA TYR A 296 14.04 -4.82 -2.01
C TYR A 296 13.76 -3.32 -2.04
N LEU A 297 12.47 -2.93 -1.98
CA LEU A 297 12.10 -1.53 -2.05
C LEU A 297 12.63 -0.75 -0.84
N ALA A 298 12.50 -1.32 0.36
CA ALA A 298 12.98 -0.68 1.58
C ALA A 298 14.50 -0.44 1.56
N LEU A 299 15.29 -1.44 1.18
CA LEU A 299 16.74 -1.36 1.13
C LEU A 299 17.25 -0.49 -0.04
N LEU A 300 16.57 -0.51 -1.19
CA LEU A 300 16.93 0.33 -2.32
C LEU A 300 16.79 1.82 -1.97
N PHE A 301 15.66 2.21 -1.37
CA PHE A 301 15.43 3.58 -0.92
C PHE A 301 16.40 3.97 0.20
N LEU A 302 16.71 3.06 1.13
CA LEU A 302 17.71 3.29 2.16
C LEU A 302 19.10 3.53 1.57
N ALA A 303 19.51 2.68 0.63
CA ALA A 303 20.80 2.81 -0.04
C ALA A 303 20.88 4.16 -0.76
N GLY A 304 19.80 4.61 -1.40
CA GLY A 304 19.75 5.92 -2.05
C GLY A 304 19.87 7.08 -1.07
N ALA A 305 19.18 7.00 0.07
CA ALA A 305 19.28 7.98 1.14
C ALA A 305 20.70 8.06 1.72
N VAL A 306 21.31 6.92 2.05
CA VAL A 306 22.67 6.87 2.60
C VAL A 306 23.69 7.36 1.58
N ASP A 307 23.60 6.90 0.33
CA ASP A 307 24.52 7.27 -0.74
C ASP A 307 24.49 8.78 -1.05
N ARG A 308 23.31 9.41 -1.03
CA ARG A 308 23.17 10.86 -1.21
C ARG A 308 23.78 11.69 -0.08
N VAL A 309 23.71 11.17 1.15
CA VAL A 309 24.37 11.79 2.32
C VAL A 309 25.89 11.63 2.26
N LEU A 310 26.40 10.59 1.58
CA LEU A 310 27.85 10.35 1.44
C LEU A 310 28.48 11.04 0.22
N LEU A 311 27.67 11.42 -0.77
CA LEU A 311 28.11 12.17 -1.96
C LEU A 311 28.24 13.68 -1.71
N THR A 312 27.72 14.18 -0.60
CA THR A 312 27.82 15.57 -0.14
C THR A 312 29.00 15.76 0.79
#